data_AF-A0A7J6W7G8-F1
#
_entry.id   AF-A0A7J6W7G8-F1
#
_cell.length_a   1.000
_cell.length_b   1.000
_cell.length_c   1.000
_cell.angle_alpha   90.00
_cell.angle_beta   90.00
_cell.angle_gamma   90.00
#
_symmetry.space_group_name_H-M   'P 1'
#
loop_
_entity.id
_entity.type
_entity.pdbx_description
1 polymer ?
#
loop_
_entity_poly.entity_id
_entity_poly.type
_entity_poly.pdbx_seq_one_letter_code
_entity_poly.pdbx_strand_id
1 'polypeptide(L)'
;MGDSSKEGYNTKKEFKENDEEPHIDLSSIMNDPNKEFWLIQYPNKGQLKQLHGQEIQLKLLSNGTMGSFTNRSGETYEFATFASQEPDATVIQPLASNSKI
;
A
#
# COMPACT_ATOMS: atom_id res chain seq x y z
N MET A 1 -19.76 -39.34 -17.51
CA MET A 1 -18.88 -38.93 -16.40
C MET A 1 -17.71 -38.19 -17.02
N GLY A 2 -17.78 -36.85 -17.05
CA GLY A 2 -16.75 -36.01 -17.66
C GLY A 2 -15.70 -35.66 -16.62
N ASP A 3 -14.46 -36.05 -16.88
CA ASP A 3 -13.28 -35.78 -16.07
C ASP A 3 -12.91 -34.30 -16.21
N SER A 4 -13.20 -33.50 -15.18
CA SER A 4 -12.81 -32.09 -15.11
C SER A 4 -11.38 -32.00 -14.59
N SER A 5 -10.41 -32.33 -15.44
CA SER A 5 -9.00 -32.06 -15.18
C SER A 5 -8.80 -30.54 -15.16
N LYS A 6 -8.65 -30.01 -13.94
CA LYS A 6 -8.29 -28.60 -13.68
C LYS A 6 -6.89 -28.35 -14.22
N GLU A 7 -6.75 -27.96 -15.48
CA GLU A 7 -5.56 -27.24 -15.95
C GLU A 7 -5.62 -25.81 -15.40
N GLY A 8 -5.36 -25.70 -14.10
CA GLY A 8 -5.17 -24.42 -13.42
C GLY A 8 -3.86 -23.77 -13.83
N TYR A 9 -3.73 -22.48 -13.54
CA TYR A 9 -2.48 -21.75 -13.71
C TYR A 9 -1.36 -22.42 -12.89
N ASN A 10 -0.31 -22.90 -13.57
CA ASN A 10 0.87 -23.45 -12.92
C ASN A 10 1.86 -22.32 -12.63
N THR A 11 1.98 -21.92 -11.37
CA THR A 11 3.00 -20.97 -10.91
C THR A 11 4.40 -21.59 -11.07
N LYS A 12 5.42 -20.74 -11.25
CA LYS A 12 6.81 -21.24 -11.19
C LYS A 12 7.13 -21.72 -9.77
N LYS A 13 8.05 -22.68 -9.64
CA LYS A 13 8.37 -23.37 -8.38
C LYS A 13 8.87 -22.44 -7.27
N GLU A 14 9.39 -21.26 -7.62
CA GLU A 14 9.84 -20.25 -6.67
C GLU A 14 8.70 -19.42 -6.05
N PHE A 15 7.47 -19.52 -6.55
CA PHE A 15 6.31 -18.80 -6.01
C PHE A 15 5.38 -19.76 -5.26
N LYS A 16 4.93 -19.33 -4.08
CA LYS A 16 3.89 -19.98 -3.30
C LYS A 16 2.67 -19.07 -3.22
N GLU A 17 1.48 -19.64 -3.29
CA GLU A 17 0.23 -18.93 -3.00
C GLU A 17 0.26 -18.38 -1.57
N ASN A 18 -0.19 -17.14 -1.40
CA ASN A 18 -0.39 -16.55 -0.08
C ASN A 18 -1.85 -16.74 0.32
N ASP A 19 -2.07 -17.64 1.28
CA ASP A 19 -3.36 -17.97 1.89
C ASP A 19 -3.56 -17.32 3.27
N GLU A 20 -2.71 -16.35 3.63
CA GLU A 20 -2.84 -15.60 4.87
C GLU A 20 -4.14 -14.78 4.92
N GLU A 21 -4.78 -14.78 6.09
CA GLU A 21 -6.00 -14.01 6.31
C GLU A 21 -5.70 -12.51 6.33
N PRO A 22 -6.52 -11.67 5.65
CA PRO A 22 -6.32 -10.23 5.68
C PRO A 22 -6.40 -9.67 7.11
N HIS A 23 -5.33 -9.00 7.55
CA HIS A 23 -5.29 -8.34 8.86
C HIS A 23 -6.14 -7.06 8.94
N ILE A 24 -6.59 -6.53 7.80
CA ILE A 24 -7.33 -5.27 7.73
C ILE A 24 -8.55 -5.49 6.84
N ASP A 25 -9.72 -5.15 7.36
CA ASP A 25 -10.95 -5.07 6.58
C ASP A 25 -11.14 -3.65 6.04
N LEU A 26 -10.93 -3.48 4.73
CA LEU A 26 -11.07 -2.19 4.06
C LEU A 26 -12.54 -1.85 3.73
N SER A 27 -13.47 -2.81 3.86
CA SER A 27 -14.86 -2.61 3.43
C SER A 27 -15.57 -1.51 4.23
N SER A 28 -15.24 -1.40 5.51
CA SER A 28 -15.78 -0.38 6.43
C SER A 28 -15.27 1.04 6.15
N ILE A 29 -14.07 1.17 5.58
CA ILE A 29 -13.42 2.47 5.33
C ILE A 29 -13.64 2.97 3.89
N MET A 30 -13.91 2.07 2.93
CA MET A 30 -14.10 2.45 1.52
C MET A 30 -15.32 3.34 1.28
N ASN A 31 -16.33 3.25 2.14
CA ASN A 31 -17.58 4.02 2.02
C ASN A 31 -17.70 5.17 3.02
N ASP A 32 -16.67 5.42 3.83
CA ASP A 32 -16.68 6.52 4.81
C ASP A 32 -16.17 7.81 4.13
N PRO A 33 -17.01 8.85 3.97
CA PRO A 33 -16.61 10.11 3.34
C PRO A 33 -15.57 10.91 4.16
N ASN A 34 -15.29 10.51 5.41
CA ASN A 34 -14.28 11.15 6.26
C ASN A 34 -12.95 10.38 6.29
N LYS A 35 -12.79 9.38 5.40
CA LYS A 35 -11.56 8.60 5.29
C LYS A 35 -10.94 8.79 3.92
N GLU A 36 -9.62 8.77 3.89
CA GLU A 36 -8.81 8.89 2.69
C GLU A 36 -7.80 7.75 2.63
N PHE A 37 -7.49 7.30 1.42
CA PHE A 37 -6.42 6.34 1.16
C PHE A 37 -5.17 7.06 0.69
N TRP A 38 -4.04 6.75 1.32
CA TRP A 38 -2.75 7.36 1.02
C TRP A 38 -1.78 6.27 0.56
N LEU A 39 -1.30 6.39 -0.68
CA LEU A 39 -0.19 5.58 -1.19
C LEU A 39 1.11 6.34 -0.96
N ILE A 40 1.94 5.85 -0.05
CA ILE A 40 3.20 6.51 0.30
C ILE A 40 4.37 5.67 -0.18
N GLN A 41 5.18 6.23 -1.08
CA GLN A 41 6.42 5.61 -1.54
C GLN A 41 7.57 6.06 -0.65
N TYR A 42 8.27 5.10 -0.06
CA TYR A 42 9.41 5.37 0.81
C TYR A 42 10.73 4.96 0.15
N PRO A 43 11.85 5.55 0.59
CA PRO A 43 13.19 5.11 0.21
C PRO A 43 13.46 3.66 0.69
N ASN A 44 14.59 3.10 0.30
CA ASN A 44 14.92 1.70 0.59
C ASN A 44 14.86 1.35 2.10
N LYS A 45 14.72 0.06 2.40
CA LYS A 45 14.58 -0.46 3.78
C LYS A 45 15.67 0.00 4.76
N GLY A 46 16.87 0.31 4.28
CA GLY A 46 17.97 0.80 5.13
C GLY A 46 17.71 2.22 5.66
N GLN A 47 17.16 3.08 4.81
CA GLN A 47 16.84 4.47 5.15
C GLN A 47 15.62 4.57 6.08
N LEU A 48 14.64 3.67 5.95
CA LEU A 48 13.47 3.58 6.84
C LEU A 48 13.83 3.43 8.32
N LYS A 49 14.92 2.73 8.65
CA LYS A 49 15.38 2.59 10.04
C LYS A 49 15.73 3.93 10.68
N GLN A 50 16.18 4.88 9.88
CA GLN A 50 16.57 6.23 10.34
C GLN A 50 15.35 7.12 10.61
N LEU A 51 14.17 6.72 10.11
CA LEU A 51 12.90 7.42 10.25
C LEU A 51 12.05 6.87 11.40
N HIS A 52 12.49 5.80 12.06
CA HIS A 52 11.69 5.14 13.08
C HIS A 52 11.37 6.06 14.26
N GLY A 53 10.08 6.20 14.57
CA GLY A 53 9.58 7.04 15.65
C GLY A 53 9.66 8.55 15.39
N GLN A 54 10.00 8.98 14.17
CA GLN A 54 9.90 10.40 13.81
C GLN A 54 8.45 10.74 13.45
N GLU A 55 7.92 11.77 14.09
CA GLU A 55 6.65 12.39 13.69
C GLU A 55 6.94 13.49 12.68
N ILE A 56 6.15 13.52 11.60
CA ILE A 56 6.35 14.45 10.50
C ILE A 56 5.03 15.17 10.27
N GLN A 57 5.06 16.50 10.36
CA GLN A 57 3.91 17.34 10.05
C GLN A 57 3.99 17.76 8.58
N LEU A 58 3.02 17.29 7.80
CA LEU A 58 2.89 17.62 6.39
C LEU A 58 1.87 18.74 6.23
N LYS A 59 2.19 19.73 5.40
CA LYS A 59 1.25 20.77 4.98
C LYS A 59 0.91 20.49 3.53
N LEU A 60 -0.34 20.22 3.23
CA LEU A 60 -0.82 20.11 1.86
C LEU A 60 -0.72 21.48 1.19
N LEU A 61 0.39 21.74 0.52
CA LEU A 61 0.61 22.95 -0.26
C LEU A 61 0.14 22.70 -1.70
N SER A 62 -0.46 23.72 -2.31
CA SER A 62 -1.00 23.66 -3.69
C SER A 62 0.09 23.56 -4.77
N ASN A 63 1.38 23.55 -4.39
CA ASN A 63 2.52 23.58 -5.29
C ASN A 63 3.12 22.20 -5.61
N GLY A 64 2.53 21.11 -5.12
CA GLY A 64 3.03 19.75 -5.36
C GLY A 64 4.07 19.25 -4.34
N THR A 65 4.49 20.07 -3.38
CA THR A 65 5.35 19.64 -2.25
C THR A 65 4.54 19.69 -0.96
N MET A 66 4.45 18.56 -0.25
CA MET A 66 3.73 18.46 1.01
C MET A 66 4.58 18.83 2.24
N GLY A 67 5.90 18.88 2.07
CA GLY A 67 6.83 19.33 3.10
C GLY A 67 8.17 18.61 3.03
N SER A 68 9.07 18.97 3.94
CA SER A 68 10.38 18.34 4.07
C SER A 68 10.72 18.13 5.53
N PHE A 69 11.54 17.12 5.82
CA PHE A 69 12.09 16.92 7.16
C PHE A 69 13.53 16.41 7.06
N THR A 70 14.31 16.67 8.11
CA THR A 70 15.69 16.19 8.22
C THR A 70 15.74 15.07 9.26
N ASN A 71 16.32 13.93 8.88
CA ASN A 71 16.48 12.80 9.79
C ASN A 71 17.63 13.03 10.80
N ARG A 72 17.80 12.11 11.74
CA ARG A 72 18.85 12.21 12.77
C ARG A 72 20.28 12.13 12.20
N SER A 73 20.44 11.61 11.00
CA SER A 73 21.71 11.51 10.28
C SER A 73 22.05 12.79 9.50
N GLY A 74 21.15 13.78 9.49
CA GLY A 74 21.31 15.04 8.74
C GLY A 74 20.85 14.98 7.28
N GLU A 75 20.27 13.87 6.84
CA GLU A 75 19.70 13.75 5.49
C GLU A 75 18.31 14.41 5.45
N THR A 76 18.06 15.21 4.42
CA THR A 76 16.75 15.86 4.23
C THR A 76 15.95 15.11 3.17
N TYR A 77 14.70 14.82 3.51
CA TYR A 77 13.74 14.15 2.65
C TYR A 77 12.61 15.13 2.34
N GLU A 78 12.19 15.15 1.08
CA GLU A 78 11.05 15.92 0.61
C GLU A 78 9.88 14.97 0.35
N PHE A 79 8.72 15.31 0.89
CA PHE A 79 7.46 14.68 0.54
C PHE A 79 6.85 15.44 -0.62
N ALA A 80 6.93 14.85 -1.81
CA ALA A 80 6.18 15.31 -2.96
C ALA A 80 4.78 14.70 -2.95
N THR A 81 3.81 15.46 -3.46
CA THR A 81 2.46 14.97 -3.73
C THR A 81 2.20 14.98 -5.22
N PHE A 82 1.62 13.88 -5.71
CA PHE A 82 1.12 13.76 -7.07
C PHE A 82 -0.40 13.91 -7.12
N ALA A 83 -1.02 14.52 -6.10
CA ALA A 83 -2.47 14.65 -6.00
C ALA A 83 -3.12 15.45 -7.16
N SER A 84 -2.33 16.16 -7.97
CA SER A 84 -2.79 16.80 -9.20
C SER A 84 -2.91 15.85 -10.39
N GLN A 85 -2.44 14.60 -10.25
CA GLN A 85 -2.53 13.54 -11.25
C GLN A 85 -3.66 12.59 -10.87
N GLU A 86 -4.37 12.05 -11.87
CA GLU A 86 -5.33 10.97 -11.61
C GLU A 86 -4.58 9.75 -11.04
N PRO A 87 -5.12 9.09 -10.00
CA PRO A 87 -4.53 7.87 -9.47
C PRO A 87 -4.45 6.80 -10.57
N ASP A 88 -3.25 6.25 -10.79
CA ASP A 88 -3.02 5.11 -11.70
C ASP A 88 -2.92 3.76 -10.96
N ALA A 89 -3.13 3.78 -9.64
CA ALA A 89 -3.05 2.61 -8.78
C ALA A 89 -4.43 2.04 -8.42
N THR A 90 -4.52 0.71 -8.34
CA THR A 90 -5.71 -0.01 -7.88
C THR A 90 -5.43 -0.67 -6.53
N VAL A 91 -6.33 -0.47 -5.56
CA VAL A 91 -6.29 -1.17 -4.27
C VAL A 91 -7.01 -2.51 -4.42
N ILE A 92 -6.33 -3.61 -4.11
CA ILE A 92 -6.88 -4.96 -4.16
C ILE A 92 -7.14 -5.42 -2.72
N GLN A 93 -8.40 -5.66 -2.37
CA GLN A 93 -8.79 -6.21 -1.07
C GLN A 93 -8.96 -7.73 -1.17
N PRO A 94 -8.32 -8.52 -0.29
CA PRO A 94 -8.61 -9.95 -0.20
C PRO A 94 -10.03 -10.17 0.30
N LEU A 95 -10.77 -11.10 -0.32
CA LEU A 95 -12.04 -11.56 0.23
C LEU A 95 -11.75 -12.50 1.40
N ALA A 96 -12.33 -12.25 2.57
CA ALA A 96 -12.21 -13.16 3.71
C ALA A 96 -12.67 -14.57 3.30
N SER A 97 -11.79 -15.54 3.52
CA SER A 97 -11.90 -16.91 3.03
C SER A 97 -13.00 -17.67 3.78
N ASN A 98 -14.28 -17.44 3.45
CA ASN A 98 -15.39 -18.28 3.89
C ASN A 98 -16.48 -18.47 2.82
N SER A 99 -16.15 -18.32 1.54
CA SER A 99 -17.00 -18.87 0.48
C SER A 99 -16.21 -19.89 -0.32
N LYS A 100 -16.13 -21.09 0.24
CA LYS A 100 -15.96 -22.28 -0.58
C LYS A 100 -17.28 -22.44 -1.35
N ILE A 101 -17.27 -22.09 -2.64
CA ILE A 101 -18.32 -22.51 -3.58
C ILE A 101 -18.15 -24.01 -3.84
#